data_AF-A0A0F5K5I0-F1
#
_entry.id   AF-A0A0F5K5I0-F1
#
_cell.length_a   1.000
_cell.length_b   1.000
_cell.length_c   1.000
_cell.angle_alpha   90.00
_cell.angle_beta   90.00
_cell.angle_gamma   90.00
#
_symmetry.space_group_name_H-M   'P 1'
#
loop_
_entity.id
_entity.type
_entity.pdbx_description
1 polymer ?
#
loop_
_entity_poly.entity_id
_entity_poly.type
_entity_poly.pdbx_seq_one_letter_code
_entity_poly.pdbx_strand_id
1 'polypeptide(L)' 'MTTTKRIVQTQQDFLLAAMATLGMTQTEFAKRLSVADKTLEKWLAPTGGADFTALPDVVWTFVREILAWSEKKG' A
#
# COMPACT_ATOMS: atom_id res chain seq x y z
N MET A 1 14.27 -3.48 23.32
CA MET A 1 14.06 -2.08 22.90
C MET A 1 14.72 -1.89 21.55
N THR A 2 13.99 -2.05 20.45
CA THR A 2 14.52 -1.80 19.11
C THR A 2 13.94 -0.49 18.61
N THR A 3 14.82 0.49 18.50
CA THR A 3 14.56 1.84 18.03
C THR A 3 13.89 1.83 16.66
N THR A 4 12.61 2.20 16.60
CA THR A 4 11.90 2.46 15.33
C THR A 4 12.57 3.65 14.65
N LYS A 5 13.56 3.35 13.79
CA LYS A 5 14.02 4.27 12.77
C LYS A 5 12.75 4.67 12.00
N ARG A 6 12.37 5.95 12.05
CA ARG A 6 11.37 6.49 11.12
C ARG A 6 11.99 6.41 9.74
N ILE A 7 11.92 5.24 9.13
CA ILE A 7 12.20 5.04 7.71
C ILE A 7 11.12 5.88 7.04
N VAL A 8 11.53 6.86 6.23
CA VAL A 8 10.62 7.52 5.31
C VAL A 8 10.04 6.42 4.44
N GLN A 9 8.84 5.97 4.77
CA GLN A 9 8.22 4.83 4.09
C GLN A 9 7.86 5.30 2.67
N THR A 10 8.44 4.65 1.66
CA THR A 10 8.03 4.92 0.28
C THR A 10 6.60 4.43 0.07
N GLN A 11 5.90 4.92 -0.96
CA GLN A 11 4.56 4.38 -1.28
C GLN A 11 4.60 2.87 -1.56
N GLN A 12 5.70 2.38 -2.13
CA GLN A 12 5.92 0.96 -2.38
C GLN A 12 5.99 0.19 -1.05
N ASP A 13 6.84 0.62 -0.12
CA ASP A 13 6.95 0.00 1.21
C ASP A 13 5.62 0.02 1.96
N PHE A 14 4.85 1.09 1.82
CA PHE A 14 3.53 1.23 2.42
C PHE A 14 2.53 0.20 1.87
N LEU A 15 2.43 0.08 0.55
CA LEU A 15 1.50 -0.85 -0.08
C LEU A 15 1.92 -2.31 0.15
N LEU A 16 3.23 -2.62 0.12
CA LEU A 16 3.74 -3.96 0.44
C LEU A 16 3.45 -4.35 1.88
N ALA A 17 3.67 -3.45 2.85
CA ALA A 17 3.35 -3.70 4.24
C ALA A 17 1.83 -3.88 4.46
N ALA A 18 1.01 -3.10 3.76
CA ALA A 18 -0.44 -3.23 3.82
C ALA A 18 -0.91 -4.60 3.32
N MET A 19 -0.41 -5.05 2.17
CA MET A 19 -0.72 -6.38 1.62
C MET A 19 -0.30 -7.50 2.56
N ALA A 20 0.92 -7.41 3.13
CA ALA A 20 1.41 -8.39 4.10
C ALA A 20 0.53 -8.44 5.37
N THR A 21 0.11 -7.28 5.87
CA THR A 21 -0.76 -7.18 7.06
C THR A 21 -2.14 -7.79 6.80
N LEU A 22 -2.68 -7.58 5.60
CA LEU A 22 -4.00 -8.09 5.21
C LEU A 22 -3.98 -9.52 4.68
N GLY A 23 -2.78 -10.11 4.48
CA GLY A 23 -2.63 -11.43 3.87
C GLY A 23 -3.13 -11.50 2.42
N MET A 24 -3.08 -10.39 1.68
CA MET A 24 -3.61 -10.28 0.32
C MET A 24 -2.50 -10.34 -0.73
N THR A 25 -2.78 -11.01 -1.84
CA THR A 25 -1.98 -10.88 -3.06
C THR A 25 -2.20 -9.51 -3.71
N GLN A 26 -1.33 -9.16 -4.66
CA GLN A 26 -1.44 -7.89 -5.40
C GLN A 26 -2.78 -7.75 -6.13
N THR A 27 -3.26 -8.81 -6.80
CA THR A 27 -4.55 -8.79 -7.52
C THR A 27 -5.74 -8.66 -6.56
N GLU A 28 -5.71 -9.34 -5.41
CA GLU A 28 -6.76 -9.20 -4.40
C GLU A 28 -6.78 -7.80 -3.80
N PHE A 29 -5.61 -7.22 -3.57
CA PHE A 29 -5.49 -5.87 -3.05
C PHE A 29 -5.95 -4.83 -4.09
N ALA A 30 -5.58 -4.96 -5.36
CA ALA A 30 -6.08 -4.10 -6.43
C ALA A 30 -7.62 -4.14 -6.51
N LYS A 31 -8.20 -5.34 -6.47
CA LYS A 31 -9.65 -5.55 -6.42
C LYS A 31 -10.27 -4.90 -5.18
N ARG A 32 -9.63 -5.02 -4.02
CA ARG A 32 -10.09 -4.40 -2.76
C ARG A 32 -10.09 -2.88 -2.82
N LEU A 33 -9.15 -2.30 -3.56
CA LEU A 33 -9.04 -0.87 -3.85
C LEU A 33 -9.91 -0.42 -5.04
N SER A 34 -10.61 -1.35 -5.71
CA SER A 34 -11.40 -1.08 -6.92
C SER A 34 -10.60 -0.42 -8.05
N VAL A 35 -9.34 -0.83 -8.22
CA VAL A 35 -8.46 -0.37 -9.31
C VAL A 35 -7.97 -1.54 -10.15
N ALA A 36 -7.48 -1.26 -11.36
CA ALA A 36 -6.85 -2.26 -12.20
C ALA A 36 -5.49 -2.71 -11.63
N ASP A 37 -5.14 -3.97 -11.82
CA ASP A 37 -3.85 -4.55 -11.40
C ASP A 37 -2.66 -3.72 -11.93
N LYS A 38 -2.75 -3.25 -13.18
CA LYS A 38 -1.74 -2.38 -13.80
C LYS A 38 -1.59 -1.03 -13.11
N THR A 39 -2.65 -0.48 -12.54
CA THR A 39 -2.57 0.75 -11.75
C THR A 39 -1.81 0.50 -10.45
N LEU A 40 -2.08 -0.63 -9.78
CA LEU A 40 -1.36 -0.99 -8.57
C LEU A 40 0.13 -1.30 -8.86
N GLU A 41 0.45 -1.96 -9.97
CA GLU A 41 1.84 -2.17 -10.41
C GLU A 41 2.61 -0.84 -10.52
N LYS A 42 1.99 0.19 -11.12
CA LYS A 42 2.60 1.53 -11.25
C LYS A 42 2.79 2.24 -9.90
N TRP A 43 1.90 2.00 -8.94
CA TRP A 43 2.06 2.50 -7.58
C TRP A 43 3.15 1.76 -6.81
N LEU A 44 3.37 0.48 -7.13
CA LEU A 44 4.46 -0.32 -6.56
C LEU A 44 5.80 -0.10 -7.27
N ALA A 45 5.84 0.66 -8.37
CA ALA A 45 7.08 0.92 -9.09
C ALA A 45 8.04 1.77 -8.23
N PRO A 46 9.37 1.59 -8.39
CA PRO A 46 10.36 2.43 -7.72
C PRO A 46 10.20 3.91 -8.09
N THR A 47 10.41 4.80 -7.12
CA THR A 47 10.34 6.25 -7.35
C THR A 47 11.36 6.69 -8.42
N GLY A 48 10.89 7.45 -9.40
CA GLY A 48 11.71 7.93 -10.52
C GLY A 48 11.80 6.99 -11.73
N GLY A 49 11.17 5.82 -11.68
CA GLY A 49 11.01 4.95 -12.85
C GLY A 49 9.98 5.49 -13.86
N ALA A 50 10.08 5.08 -15.13
CA ALA A 50 9.14 5.49 -16.18
C ALA A 50 7.68 5.08 -15.89
N ASP A 51 7.50 3.97 -15.18
CA ASP A 51 6.19 3.44 -14.81
C ASP A 51 5.71 3.94 -13.43
N PHE A 52 6.47 4.79 -12.75
CA PHE A 52 6.10 5.32 -11.45
C PHE A 52 4.89 6.24 -11.56
N THR A 53 3.84 5.92 -10.80
CA THR A 53 2.71 6.81 -10.61
C THR A 53 2.57 7.11 -9.13
N ALA A 54 2.52 8.39 -8.76
CA ALA A 54 2.30 8.80 -7.38
C ALA A 54 0.91 8.32 -6.91
N LEU A 55 0.87 7.77 -5.70
CA LEU A 55 -0.37 7.30 -5.08
C LEU A 55 -1.25 8.51 -4.72
N PRO A 56 -2.52 8.58 -5.17
CA PRO A 56 -3.41 9.68 -4.81
C PRO A 56 -3.72 9.72 -3.30
N ASP A 57 -3.89 10.91 -2.72
CA ASP A 57 -4.15 11.10 -1.28
C ASP A 57 -5.39 10.36 -0.76
N VAL A 58 -6.42 10.23 -1.60
CA VAL A 58 -7.62 9.46 -1.27
C VAL A 58 -7.30 7.97 -1.09
N VAL A 59 -6.38 7.43 -1.90
CA VAL A 59 -5.98 6.02 -1.82
C VAL A 59 -5.10 5.80 -0.59
N TRP A 60 -4.21 6.73 -0.27
CA TRP A 60 -3.46 6.72 0.99
C TRP A 60 -4.39 6.62 2.20
N THR A 61 -5.40 7.49 2.24
CA THR A 61 -6.38 7.53 3.33
C THR A 61 -7.15 6.22 3.41
N PHE A 62 -7.65 5.74 2.28
CA PHE A 62 -8.43 4.51 2.22
C PHE A 62 -7.65 3.28 2.68
N VAL A 63 -6.39 3.13 2.28
CA VAL A 63 -5.55 2.00 2.74
C VAL A 63 -5.32 2.07 4.25
N ARG A 64 -5.05 3.27 4.80
CA ARG A 64 -4.89 3.45 6.25
C ARG A 64 -6.14 3.07 7.02
N GLU A 65 -7.31 3.43 6.50
CA GLU A 65 -8.58 3.04 7.10
C GLU A 65 -8.75 1.53 7.08
N ILE A 66 -8.53 0.86 5.94
CA ILE A 66 -8.63 -0.61 5.85
C ILE A 66 -7.76 -1.30 6.90
N LEU A 67 -6.52 -0.84 7.08
CA LEU A 67 -5.61 -1.39 8.08
C LEU A 67 -6.12 -1.16 9.51
N ALA A 68 -6.56 0.05 9.84
CA ALA A 68 -7.13 0.37 11.14
C ALA A 68 -8.39 -0.46 11.47
N TRP A 69 -9.20 -0.80 10.46
CA TRP A 69 -10.34 -1.71 10.62
C TRP A 69 -9.91 -3.17 10.81
N SER A 70 -8.85 -3.60 10.15
CA SER A 70 -8.30 -4.96 10.28
C SER A 70 -7.78 -5.22 11.70
N GLU A 71 -7.07 -4.25 12.28
CA GLU A 71 -6.53 -4.35 13.64
C GLU A 71 -7.62 -4.42 14.71
N LYS A 72 -8.75 -3.73 14.52
CA LYS A 72 -9.89 -3.76 15.46
C LYS A 72 -10.68 -5.07 15.46
N LYS A 73 -10.52 -5.90 14.43
CA LYS A 73 -11.26 -7.16 14.27
C LYS A 73 -10.48 -8.40 14.72
N GLY A 74 -9.19 -8.26 15.02
CA GLY A 74 -8.37 -9.29 15.67
C GLY A 74 -8.42 -9.17 17.19
#